data_AF-A0A7X6D2I8-F1
#
_entry.id   AF-A0A7X6D2I8-F1
#
_cell.length_a   1.000
_cell.length_b   1.000
_cell.length_c   1.000
_cell.angle_alpha   90.00
_cell.angle_beta   90.00
_cell.angle_gamma   90.00
#
_symmetry.space_group_name_H-M   'P 1'
#
loop_
_entity.id
_entity.type
_entity.pdbx_description
1 polymer ?
#
loop_
_entity_poly.entity_id
_entity_poly.type
_entity_poly.pdbx_seq_one_letter_code
_entity_poly.pdbx_strand_id
1 'polypeptide(L)'
;MPPVGVQADRQMDLLAAAVKTCATGRSAVKTRDFIRETELNRSDITLAVRFLTDTGLLSSSPAGWRPTVSGARVGRSWSTDRETARTLFGEAWRGSWVYQLLIDSVPSATALSAEDIAKAMRPYPTSRLSPWVHLVDWLELARYVVRDDDGCLRLSESAGGHTTTPPEQEPPPAAAKPGPPQSGLVLPVSMEQLAKLTPEDYGAVMRSLATIYDVLSRQRT
;
A
#
# COMPACT_ATOMS: atom_id res chain seq x y z
N MET A 1 -6.31 -7.79 -0.02
CA MET A 1 -6.05 -8.77 -1.10
C MET A 1 -6.71 -8.30 -2.38
N PRO A 2 -6.07 -8.46 -3.55
CA PRO A 2 -6.64 -8.05 -4.81
C PRO A 2 -7.84 -8.95 -5.19
N PRO A 3 -8.85 -8.41 -5.91
CA PRO A 3 -9.93 -9.22 -6.48
C PRO A 3 -9.40 -10.14 -7.58
N VAL A 4 -9.93 -11.37 -7.59
CA VAL A 4 -9.56 -12.46 -8.50
C VAL A 4 -10.12 -12.26 -9.93
N GLY A 5 -11.19 -11.48 -10.08
CA GLY A 5 -11.89 -11.28 -11.36
C GLY A 5 -11.36 -10.16 -12.24
N VAL A 6 -10.39 -9.36 -11.77
CA VAL A 6 -9.91 -8.17 -12.50
C VAL A 6 -8.39 -8.11 -12.47
N GLN A 7 -7.77 -8.03 -13.65
CA GLN A 7 -6.32 -7.87 -13.80
C GLN A 7 -5.81 -6.57 -13.16
N ALA A 8 -4.57 -6.56 -12.68
CA ALA A 8 -3.97 -5.40 -12.01
C ALA A 8 -4.05 -4.11 -12.86
N ASP A 9 -3.75 -4.19 -14.16
CA ASP A 9 -3.87 -3.06 -15.10
C ASP A 9 -5.29 -2.45 -15.11
N ARG A 10 -6.31 -3.31 -15.16
CA ARG A 10 -7.72 -2.87 -15.16
C ARG A 10 -8.15 -2.29 -13.80
N GLN A 11 -7.54 -2.75 -12.71
CA GLN A 11 -7.74 -2.13 -11.40
C GLN A 11 -7.06 -0.76 -11.33
N MET A 12 -5.92 -0.55 -11.99
CA MET A 12 -5.26 0.76 -12.08
C MET A 12 -6.04 1.78 -12.91
N ASP A 13 -6.88 1.33 -13.85
CA ASP A 13 -7.82 2.22 -14.54
C ASP A 13 -8.80 2.88 -13.56
N LEU A 14 -9.13 2.24 -12.43
CA LEU A 14 -9.92 2.88 -11.36
C LEU A 14 -9.16 4.02 -10.69
N LEU A 15 -7.85 3.87 -10.48
CA LEU A 15 -7.04 4.96 -9.92
C LEU A 15 -7.00 6.15 -10.89
N ALA A 16 -6.80 5.90 -12.18
CA ALA A 16 -6.83 6.93 -13.21
C ALA A 16 -8.20 7.61 -13.29
N ALA A 17 -9.29 6.84 -13.27
CA ALA A 17 -10.65 7.36 -13.22
C ALA A 17 -10.89 8.24 -11.99
N ALA A 18 -10.33 7.86 -10.83
CA ALA A 18 -10.46 8.64 -9.63
C ALA A 18 -9.76 9.99 -9.74
N VAL A 19 -8.53 9.99 -10.26
CA VAL A 19 -7.74 11.20 -10.53
C VAL A 19 -8.46 12.12 -11.51
N LYS A 20 -8.92 11.59 -12.64
CA LYS A 20 -9.66 12.34 -13.67
C LYS A 20 -10.92 12.98 -13.08
N THR A 21 -11.67 12.23 -12.29
CA THR A 21 -12.90 12.73 -11.66
C THR A 21 -12.60 13.83 -10.63
N CYS A 22 -11.62 13.64 -9.75
CA CYS A 22 -11.24 14.66 -8.76
C CYS A 22 -10.65 15.93 -9.41
N ALA A 23 -9.99 15.82 -10.56
CA ALA A 23 -9.48 16.96 -11.31
C ALA A 23 -10.59 17.91 -11.81
N THR A 24 -11.84 17.46 -11.86
CA THR A 24 -13.01 18.31 -12.21
C THR A 24 -13.49 19.19 -11.04
N GLY A 25 -12.75 19.25 -9.93
CA GLY A 25 -13.12 20.00 -8.73
C GLY A 25 -14.00 19.21 -7.74
N ARG A 26 -14.26 17.92 -8.02
CA ARG A 26 -15.01 17.05 -7.10
C ARG A 26 -14.12 16.57 -5.95
N SER A 27 -14.66 16.65 -4.74
CA SER A 27 -13.95 16.23 -3.52
C SER A 27 -13.71 14.72 -3.41
N ALA A 28 -14.60 13.92 -3.98
CA ALA A 28 -14.54 12.46 -3.97
C ALA A 28 -15.31 11.82 -5.14
N VAL A 29 -14.95 10.56 -5.41
CA VAL A 29 -15.43 9.72 -6.49
C VAL A 29 -16.39 8.68 -5.90
N LYS A 30 -17.55 8.48 -6.53
CA LYS A 30 -18.53 7.48 -6.11
C LYS A 30 -18.46 6.26 -7.03
N THR A 31 -19.02 5.14 -6.59
CA THR A 31 -19.08 3.90 -7.38
C THR A 31 -19.68 4.12 -8.78
N ARG A 32 -20.72 4.96 -8.90
CA ARG A 32 -21.32 5.30 -10.21
C ARG A 32 -20.33 5.96 -11.18
N ASP A 33 -19.39 6.74 -10.66
CA ASP A 33 -18.40 7.45 -11.48
C ASP A 33 -17.37 6.45 -12.00
N PHE A 34 -16.96 5.48 -11.17
CA PHE A 34 -16.12 4.36 -11.59
C PHE A 34 -16.81 3.51 -12.66
N ILE A 35 -18.07 3.10 -12.45
CA ILE A 35 -18.83 2.31 -13.44
C ILE A 35 -18.84 3.02 -14.80
N ARG A 36 -19.13 4.33 -14.81
CA ARG A 36 -19.19 5.12 -16.03
C ARG A 36 -17.83 5.23 -16.74
N GLU A 37 -16.74 5.32 -15.99
CA GLU A 37 -15.41 5.57 -16.55
C GLU A 37 -14.67 4.28 -16.94
N THR A 38 -14.89 3.17 -16.23
CA THR A 38 -14.12 1.93 -16.43
C THR A 38 -14.93 0.78 -16.98
N GLU A 39 -16.26 0.91 -17.06
CA GLU A 39 -17.21 -0.14 -17.49
C GLU A 39 -17.11 -1.44 -16.66
N LEU A 40 -16.57 -1.34 -15.44
CA LEU A 40 -16.45 -2.47 -14.54
C LEU A 40 -17.75 -2.69 -13.76
N ASN A 41 -18.03 -3.94 -13.41
CA ASN A 41 -19.17 -4.28 -12.58
C ASN A 41 -19.01 -3.74 -11.15
N ARG A 42 -20.14 -3.44 -10.51
CA ARG A 42 -20.16 -2.88 -9.14
C ARG A 42 -19.42 -3.75 -8.11
N SER A 43 -19.55 -5.08 -8.22
CA SER A 43 -18.88 -6.04 -7.34
C SER A 43 -17.35 -5.90 -7.41
N ASP A 44 -16.84 -5.79 -8.63
CA ASP A 44 -15.41 -5.73 -8.92
C ASP A 44 -14.81 -4.40 -8.47
N ILE A 45 -15.53 -3.30 -8.72
CA ILE A 45 -15.13 -1.96 -8.27
C ILE A 45 -15.00 -1.93 -6.74
N THR A 46 -15.95 -2.51 -6.02
CA THR A 46 -15.93 -2.45 -4.54
C THR A 46 -14.70 -3.13 -3.97
N LEU A 47 -14.34 -4.31 -4.50
CA LEU A 47 -13.16 -5.06 -4.05
C LEU A 47 -11.85 -4.39 -4.49
N ALA A 48 -11.77 -3.92 -5.73
CA ALA A 48 -10.59 -3.24 -6.26
C ALA A 48 -10.31 -1.92 -5.53
N VAL A 49 -11.34 -1.09 -5.32
CA VAL A 49 -11.19 0.19 -4.63
C VAL A 49 -10.83 -0.02 -3.15
N ARG A 50 -11.35 -1.06 -2.50
CA ARG A 50 -10.90 -1.45 -1.16
C ARG A 50 -9.42 -1.82 -1.18
N PHE A 51 -8.99 -2.65 -2.12
CA PHE A 51 -7.57 -3.03 -2.25
C PHE A 51 -6.66 -1.80 -2.49
N LEU A 52 -7.06 -0.88 -3.37
CA LEU A 52 -6.35 0.38 -3.61
C LEU A 52 -6.31 1.29 -2.36
N THR A 53 -7.33 1.20 -1.49
CA THR A 53 -7.35 1.92 -0.21
C THR A 53 -6.41 1.27 0.80
N ASP A 54 -6.49 -0.05 0.96
CA ASP A 54 -5.64 -0.84 1.86
C ASP A 54 -4.14 -0.73 1.51
N THR A 55 -3.84 -0.38 0.25
CA THR A 55 -2.48 -0.21 -0.25
C THR A 55 -2.05 1.26 -0.35
N GLY A 56 -2.86 2.19 0.16
CA GLY A 56 -2.51 3.61 0.31
C GLY A 56 -2.57 4.46 -0.97
N LEU A 57 -3.09 3.94 -2.08
CA LEU A 57 -3.28 4.70 -3.31
C LEU A 57 -4.57 5.51 -3.31
N LEU A 58 -5.60 5.01 -2.62
CA LEU A 58 -6.84 5.73 -2.37
C LEU A 58 -7.04 5.95 -0.87
N SER A 59 -7.86 6.94 -0.55
CA SER A 59 -8.40 7.19 0.78
C SER A 59 -9.92 7.12 0.71
N SER A 60 -10.55 6.47 1.70
CA SER A 60 -12.00 6.38 1.80
C SER A 60 -12.55 7.41 2.78
N SER A 61 -13.75 7.91 2.50
CA SER A 61 -14.49 8.83 3.35
C SER A 61 -16.00 8.64 3.14
N PRO A 62 -16.88 9.22 3.97
CA PRO A 62 -18.32 9.20 3.74
C PRO A 62 -18.73 9.80 2.38
N ALA A 63 -17.92 10.71 1.81
CA ALA A 63 -18.17 11.33 0.51
C ALA A 63 -17.84 10.40 -0.68
N GLY A 64 -17.08 9.33 -0.45
CA GLY A 64 -16.54 8.42 -1.46
C GLY A 64 -15.02 8.27 -1.35
N TRP A 65 -14.39 7.96 -2.47
CA TRP A 65 -12.95 7.72 -2.53
C TRP A 65 -12.20 8.89 -3.16
N ARG A 66 -11.00 9.16 -2.65
CA ARG A 66 -10.11 10.20 -3.16
C ARG A 66 -8.71 9.63 -3.33
N PRO A 67 -8.00 9.93 -4.44
CA PRO A 67 -6.59 9.62 -4.56
C PRO A 67 -5.77 10.22 -3.41
N THR A 68 -4.82 9.45 -2.89
CA THR A 68 -3.77 10.01 -2.03
C THR A 68 -2.78 10.82 -2.88
N VAL A 69 -1.79 11.47 -2.26
CA VAL A 69 -0.74 12.18 -3.02
C VAL A 69 0.00 11.20 -3.95
N SER A 70 0.38 10.03 -3.44
CA SER A 70 1.01 8.97 -4.22
C SER A 70 0.07 8.43 -5.29
N GLY A 71 -1.19 8.15 -4.94
CA GLY A 71 -2.20 7.70 -5.90
C GLY A 71 -2.46 8.71 -7.03
N ALA A 72 -2.45 10.00 -6.73
CA ALA A 72 -2.60 11.06 -7.73
C ALA A 72 -1.38 11.17 -8.65
N ARG A 73 -0.16 10.96 -8.13
CA ARG A 73 1.07 10.93 -8.93
C ARG A 73 1.02 9.75 -9.90
N VAL A 74 0.74 8.55 -9.41
CA VAL A 74 0.66 7.33 -10.23
C VAL A 74 -0.48 7.41 -11.24
N GLY A 75 -1.70 7.77 -10.80
CA GLY A 75 -2.89 7.78 -11.64
C GLY A 75 -2.85 8.82 -12.76
N ARG A 76 -2.16 9.95 -12.58
CA ARG A 76 -1.94 10.93 -13.67
C ARG A 76 -1.05 10.36 -14.77
N SER A 77 0.06 9.72 -14.39
CA SER A 77 0.96 9.10 -15.35
C SER A 77 0.32 7.90 -16.04
N TRP A 78 -0.55 7.13 -15.35
CA TRP A 78 -1.15 5.91 -15.89
C TRP A 78 -1.86 6.10 -17.24
N SER A 79 -2.55 7.24 -17.42
CA SER A 79 -3.26 7.54 -18.67
C SER A 79 -2.39 8.05 -19.81
N THR A 80 -1.15 8.46 -19.55
CA THR A 80 -0.28 9.13 -20.54
C THR A 80 0.98 8.34 -20.84
N ASP A 81 1.59 7.74 -19.82
CA ASP A 81 2.80 6.94 -19.89
C ASP A 81 2.75 5.82 -18.84
N ARG A 82 2.42 4.61 -19.30
CA ARG A 82 2.31 3.44 -18.43
C ARG A 82 3.65 3.01 -17.83
N GLU A 83 4.77 3.20 -18.52
CA GLU A 83 6.08 2.80 -18.00
C GLU A 83 6.53 3.72 -16.86
N THR A 84 6.33 5.03 -17.03
CA THR A 84 6.53 5.97 -15.93
C THR A 84 5.59 5.67 -14.76
N ALA A 85 4.32 5.36 -15.03
CA ALA A 85 3.36 5.04 -13.98
C ALA A 85 3.74 3.77 -13.18
N ARG A 86 4.25 2.72 -13.84
CA ARG A 86 4.76 1.50 -13.20
C ARG A 86 5.94 1.80 -12.28
N THR A 87 6.86 2.64 -12.71
CA THR A 87 8.01 3.08 -11.90
C THR A 87 7.55 3.84 -10.66
N LEU A 88 6.66 4.82 -10.84
CA LEU A 88 6.06 5.60 -9.74
C LEU A 88 5.25 4.72 -8.77
N PHE A 89 4.58 3.70 -9.31
CA PHE A 89 3.82 2.76 -8.53
C PHE A 89 4.73 1.90 -7.65
N GLY A 90 5.82 1.35 -8.21
CA GLY A 90 6.86 0.67 -7.45
C GLY A 90 7.45 1.56 -6.35
N GLU A 91 7.76 2.84 -6.64
CA GLU A 91 8.21 3.77 -5.59
C GLU A 91 7.19 3.93 -4.46
N ALA A 92 5.91 4.15 -4.80
CA ALA A 92 4.84 4.34 -3.83
C ALA A 92 4.58 3.10 -2.97
N TRP A 93 4.81 1.90 -3.52
CA TRP A 93 4.58 0.64 -2.82
C TRP A 93 5.78 0.11 -2.04
N ARG A 94 6.93 0.78 -2.06
CA ARG A 94 8.14 0.27 -1.40
C ARG A 94 8.00 0.21 0.12
N GLY A 95 7.20 1.11 0.69
CA GLY A 95 6.84 1.08 2.11
C GLY A 95 5.63 0.20 2.46
N SER A 96 5.07 -0.53 1.49
CA SER A 96 3.85 -1.32 1.73
C SER A 96 4.14 -2.66 2.39
N TRP A 97 3.15 -3.20 3.10
CA TRP A 97 3.22 -4.55 3.67
C TRP A 97 3.45 -5.64 2.61
N VAL A 98 2.99 -5.40 1.37
CA VAL A 98 3.14 -6.32 0.25
C VAL A 98 4.62 -6.44 -0.14
N TYR A 99 5.33 -5.31 -0.21
CA TYR A 99 6.76 -5.31 -0.52
C TYR A 99 7.56 -6.00 0.57
N GLN A 100 7.32 -5.68 1.84
CA GLN A 100 8.00 -6.34 2.97
C GLN A 100 7.77 -7.85 2.95
N LEU A 101 6.52 -8.28 2.76
CA LEU A 101 6.18 -9.70 2.66
C LEU A 101 6.89 -10.39 1.49
N LEU A 102 7.03 -9.72 0.34
CA LEU A 102 7.75 -10.28 -0.80
C LEU A 102 9.23 -10.52 -0.47
N ILE A 103 9.90 -9.52 0.10
CA ILE A 103 11.33 -9.61 0.46
C ILE A 103 11.57 -10.68 1.53
N ASP A 104 10.69 -10.77 2.52
CA ASP A 104 10.81 -11.75 3.61
C ASP A 104 10.52 -13.19 3.14
N SER A 105 9.71 -13.37 2.10
CA SER A 105 9.22 -14.68 1.67
C SER A 105 9.97 -15.27 0.48
N VAL A 106 10.57 -14.45 -0.38
CA VAL A 106 11.10 -14.89 -1.67
C VAL A 106 12.62 -14.69 -1.75
N PRO A 107 13.41 -15.77 -1.97
CA PRO A 107 14.86 -15.64 -2.17
C PRO A 107 15.20 -14.86 -3.45
N SER A 108 16.16 -13.93 -3.37
CA SER A 108 16.51 -13.01 -4.47
C SER A 108 17.16 -13.68 -5.69
N ALA A 109 17.73 -14.88 -5.55
CA ALA A 109 18.51 -15.54 -6.60
C ALA A 109 17.76 -16.66 -7.35
N THR A 110 16.47 -16.87 -7.07
CA THR A 110 15.73 -18.02 -7.59
C THR A 110 14.70 -17.61 -8.64
N ALA A 111 14.76 -18.27 -9.80
CA ALA A 111 13.69 -18.22 -10.79
C ALA A 111 12.50 -19.06 -10.29
N LEU A 112 11.34 -18.45 -10.15
CA LEU A 112 10.14 -19.05 -9.57
C LEU A 112 8.93 -18.84 -10.48
N SER A 113 7.98 -19.76 -10.46
CA SER A 113 6.68 -19.50 -11.09
C SER A 113 5.87 -18.50 -10.26
N ALA A 114 4.85 -17.87 -10.87
CA ALA A 114 3.89 -17.03 -10.15
C ALA A 114 3.18 -17.80 -9.01
N GLU A 115 2.93 -19.09 -9.20
CA GLU A 115 2.36 -19.93 -8.15
C GLU A 115 3.32 -20.14 -6.99
N ASP A 116 4.62 -20.29 -7.24
CA ASP A 116 5.60 -20.53 -6.19
C ASP A 116 5.85 -19.28 -5.35
N ILE A 117 5.89 -18.11 -5.99
CA ILE A 117 5.89 -16.81 -5.30
C ILE A 117 4.62 -16.66 -4.44
N ALA A 118 3.46 -16.96 -5.03
CA ALA A 118 2.18 -16.90 -4.32
C ALA A 118 2.12 -17.88 -3.12
N LYS A 119 2.69 -19.09 -3.27
CA LYS A 119 2.79 -20.08 -2.19
C LYS A 119 3.72 -19.59 -1.08
N ALA A 120 4.85 -18.99 -1.43
CA ALA A 120 5.84 -18.47 -0.48
C ALA A 120 5.28 -17.31 0.36
N MET A 121 4.58 -16.36 -0.26
CA MET A 121 4.00 -15.20 0.43
C MET A 121 2.76 -15.53 1.27
N ARG A 122 2.12 -16.67 1.02
CA ARG A 122 0.87 -17.03 1.69
C ARG A 122 1.14 -17.41 3.16
N PRO A 123 0.44 -16.79 4.13
CA PRO A 123 0.73 -16.98 5.55
C PRO A 123 0.41 -18.40 6.05
N TYR A 124 -0.56 -19.08 5.44
CA TYR A 124 -0.97 -20.43 5.83
C TYR A 124 -1.17 -21.34 4.62
N PRO A 125 -0.68 -22.60 4.67
CA PRO A 125 -0.87 -23.57 3.58
C PRO A 125 -2.33 -23.88 3.20
N THR A 126 -3.26 -23.65 4.11
CA THR A 126 -4.71 -23.89 3.94
C THR A 126 -5.44 -22.71 3.30
N SER A 127 -4.81 -21.54 3.21
CA SER A 127 -5.45 -20.35 2.61
C SER A 127 -5.61 -20.53 1.10
N ARG A 128 -6.67 -19.96 0.51
CA ARG A 128 -6.89 -20.02 -0.94
C ARG A 128 -5.72 -19.37 -1.69
N LEU A 129 -5.20 -20.05 -2.71
CA LEU A 129 -4.02 -19.60 -3.46
C LEU A 129 -4.33 -18.48 -4.47
N SER A 130 -5.51 -18.52 -5.10
CA SER A 130 -5.86 -17.62 -6.20
C SER A 130 -5.64 -16.11 -5.90
N PRO A 131 -6.07 -15.53 -4.76
CA PRO A 131 -5.81 -14.11 -4.47
C PRO A 131 -4.33 -13.75 -4.37
N TRP A 132 -3.48 -14.72 -4.00
CA TRP A 132 -2.03 -14.54 -3.92
C TRP A 132 -1.38 -14.57 -5.31
N VAL A 133 -1.88 -15.41 -6.22
CA VAL A 133 -1.44 -15.39 -7.63
C VAL A 133 -1.76 -14.05 -8.26
N HIS A 134 -2.96 -13.50 -8.02
CA HIS A 134 -3.30 -12.16 -8.49
C HIS A 134 -2.48 -11.05 -7.82
N LEU A 135 -1.98 -11.28 -6.61
CA LEU A 135 -1.03 -10.34 -6.00
C LEU A 135 0.29 -10.33 -6.77
N VAL A 136 0.71 -11.46 -7.35
CA VAL A 136 1.91 -11.50 -8.22
C VAL A 136 1.75 -10.62 -9.44
N ASP A 137 0.56 -10.56 -10.07
CA ASP A 137 0.30 -9.61 -11.18
C ASP A 137 0.59 -8.15 -10.76
N TRP A 138 0.26 -7.80 -9.51
CA TRP A 138 0.54 -6.49 -8.96
C TRP A 138 2.02 -6.26 -8.63
N LEU A 139 2.74 -7.31 -8.23
CA LEU A 139 4.19 -7.26 -8.00
C LEU A 139 4.97 -7.11 -9.31
N GLU A 140 4.53 -7.79 -10.37
CA GLU A 140 5.01 -7.60 -11.74
C GLU A 140 4.76 -6.16 -12.19
N LEU A 141 3.55 -5.66 -11.93
CA LEU A 141 3.20 -4.28 -12.27
C LEU A 141 4.05 -3.24 -11.53
N ALA A 142 4.39 -3.51 -10.27
CA ALA A 142 5.29 -2.70 -9.45
C ALA A 142 6.78 -2.89 -9.80
N ARG A 143 7.11 -3.79 -10.74
CA ARG A 143 8.48 -4.18 -11.13
C ARG A 143 9.32 -4.74 -9.99
N TYR A 144 8.69 -5.33 -8.98
CA TYR A 144 9.42 -6.06 -7.94
C TYR A 144 9.78 -7.47 -8.36
N VAL A 145 8.99 -8.03 -9.26
CA VAL A 145 9.32 -9.27 -9.95
C VAL A 145 9.32 -9.01 -11.45
N VAL A 146 10.25 -9.64 -12.15
CA VAL A 146 10.42 -9.52 -13.60
C VAL A 146 10.39 -10.91 -14.18
N ARG A 147 9.69 -11.04 -15.31
CA ARG A 147 9.62 -12.29 -16.06
C ARG A 147 10.84 -12.40 -16.97
N ASP A 148 11.54 -13.53 -16.89
CA ASP A 148 12.62 -13.88 -17.81
C ASP A 148 12.06 -14.49 -19.12
N ASP A 149 12.95 -14.73 -20.08
CA ASP A 149 12.60 -15.24 -21.41
C ASP A 149 11.94 -16.63 -21.36
N ASP A 150 12.20 -17.39 -20.30
CA ASP A 150 11.62 -18.72 -20.04
C ASP A 150 10.25 -18.63 -19.34
N GLY A 151 9.74 -17.42 -19.09
CA GLY A 151 8.46 -17.18 -18.43
C GLY A 151 8.51 -17.32 -16.91
N CYS A 152 9.69 -17.52 -16.32
CA CYS A 152 9.89 -17.58 -14.88
C CYS A 152 10.06 -16.18 -14.29
N LEU A 153 9.69 -16.00 -13.03
CA LEU A 153 9.77 -14.73 -12.31
C LEU A 153 10.99 -14.70 -11.40
N ARG A 154 11.69 -13.57 -11.40
CA ARG A 154 12.81 -13.28 -10.49
C ARG A 154 12.57 -11.95 -9.78
N LEU A 155 13.06 -11.82 -8.55
CA LEU A 155 13.08 -10.53 -7.88
C LEU A 155 13.94 -9.56 -8.68
N SER A 156 13.45 -8.34 -8.88
CA SER A 156 14.24 -7.31 -9.56
C SER A 156 15.42 -6.90 -8.68
N GLU A 157 16.54 -6.49 -9.30
CA GLU A 157 17.73 -6.03 -8.56
C GLU A 157 17.39 -4.85 -7.62
N SER A 158 16.38 -4.04 -7.99
CA SER A 158 15.87 -2.95 -7.15
C SER A 158 15.14 -3.41 -5.87
N ALA A 159 14.69 -4.67 -5.86
CA ALA A 159 14.04 -5.30 -4.72
C ALA A 159 15.06 -6.04 -3.82
N GLY A 160 16.15 -6.58 -4.40
CA GLY A 160 17.19 -7.32 -3.68
C GLY A 160 18.42 -6.52 -3.22
N GLY A 161 18.57 -5.27 -3.67
CA GLY A 161 19.75 -4.43 -3.39
C GLY A 161 19.59 -3.53 -2.17
N HIS A 162 19.58 -4.09 -0.96
CA HIS A 162 19.91 -3.34 0.25
C HIS A 162 21.33 -3.68 0.72
N THR A 163 22.32 -3.04 0.09
CA THR A 163 23.52 -2.65 0.84
C THR A 163 23.10 -1.47 1.70
N THR A 164 23.08 -1.68 3.02
CA THR A 164 22.90 -0.66 4.04
C THR A 164 23.91 0.47 3.85
N THR A 165 23.47 1.55 3.22
CA THR A 165 24.13 2.85 3.39
C THR A 165 23.25 3.62 4.37
N PRO A 166 23.72 3.94 5.59
CA PRO A 166 22.96 4.76 6.51
C PRO A 166 22.62 6.10 5.85
N PRO A 167 21.40 6.64 5.99
CA PRO A 167 21.13 7.99 5.55
C PRO A 167 22.09 8.94 6.27
N GLU A 168 22.85 9.68 5.49
CA GLU A 168 23.72 10.76 5.91
C GLU A 168 22.91 11.71 6.79
N GLN A 169 23.31 11.83 8.06
CA GLN A 169 22.68 12.71 9.03
C GLN A 169 22.86 14.15 8.56
N GLU A 170 21.78 14.78 8.10
CA GLU A 170 21.68 16.23 8.07
C GLU A 170 21.98 16.78 9.48
N PRO A 171 22.84 17.80 9.62
CA PRO A 171 23.14 18.37 10.92
C PRO A 171 21.88 19.02 11.52
N PRO A 172 21.62 18.83 12.83
CA PRO A 172 20.38 19.27 13.45
C PRO A 172 20.29 20.81 13.48
N PRO A 173 19.13 21.41 13.13
CA PRO A 173 18.92 22.83 13.37
C PRO A 173 18.84 23.11 14.87
N ALA A 174 19.43 24.25 15.24
CA ALA A 174 19.62 24.72 16.60
C ALA A 174 18.33 24.74 17.44
N ALA A 175 18.49 24.42 18.72
CA ALA A 175 17.47 24.31 19.75
C ALA A 175 16.54 25.54 19.83
N ALA A 176 15.24 25.31 19.65
CA ALA A 176 14.18 26.19 20.12
C ALA A 176 13.57 25.61 21.40
N LYS A 177 13.36 26.48 22.40
CA LYS A 177 12.97 26.20 23.79
C LYS A 177 11.67 25.36 23.92
N PRO A 178 11.48 24.63 25.03
CA PRO A 178 10.31 23.76 25.21
C PRO A 178 9.05 24.57 25.50
N GLY A 179 8.06 24.44 24.62
CA GLY A 179 6.66 24.76 24.92
C GLY A 179 5.99 23.59 25.66
N PRO A 180 4.88 23.83 26.38
CA PRO A 180 4.19 22.80 27.18
C PRO A 180 3.60 21.68 26.29
N PRO A 181 3.48 20.45 26.84
CA PRO A 181 3.17 19.26 26.04
C PRO A 181 1.77 19.32 25.44
N GLN A 182 1.67 19.25 24.12
CA GLN A 182 0.42 19.06 23.41
C GLN A 182 0.01 17.59 23.54
N SER A 183 -1.07 17.36 24.29
CA SER A 183 -1.80 16.10 24.33
C SER A 183 -2.32 15.77 22.93
N GLY A 184 -1.79 14.71 22.33
CA GLY A 184 -2.38 14.10 21.14
C GLY A 184 -1.39 13.86 20.01
N LEU A 185 -0.49 12.90 20.18
CA LEU A 185 0.27 12.33 19.06
C LEU A 185 0.29 10.81 19.17
N VAL A 186 -0.52 10.18 18.32
CA VAL A 186 -0.48 8.74 18.03
C VAL A 186 0.60 8.55 16.96
N LEU A 187 1.79 8.15 17.39
CA LEU A 187 2.84 7.66 16.50
C LEU A 187 2.76 6.13 16.42
N PRO A 188 2.97 5.50 15.26
CA PRO A 188 3.20 4.07 15.18
C PRO A 188 4.58 3.78 15.80
N VAL A 189 4.59 3.46 17.09
CA VAL A 189 5.82 3.11 17.83
C VAL A 189 6.19 1.67 17.48
N SER A 190 7.40 1.44 17.00
CA SER A 190 7.90 0.08 16.76
C SER A 190 8.13 -0.68 18.08
N MET A 191 8.14 -2.02 18.05
CA MET A 191 8.35 -2.84 19.26
C MET A 191 9.68 -2.53 19.96
N GLU A 192 10.72 -2.17 19.21
CA GLU A 192 12.02 -1.76 19.75
C GLU A 192 11.98 -0.40 20.46
N GLN A 193 11.09 0.49 20.04
CA GLN A 193 10.88 1.80 20.67
C GLN A 193 10.03 1.66 21.94
N LEU A 194 9.06 0.75 21.95
CA LEU A 194 8.26 0.39 23.13
C LEU A 194 9.13 -0.13 24.29
N ALA A 195 10.16 -0.93 23.97
CA ALA A 195 11.10 -1.46 24.97
C ALA A 195 11.99 -0.38 25.62
N LYS A 196 12.08 0.81 25.02
CA LYS A 196 12.92 1.93 25.50
C LYS A 196 12.12 3.03 26.19
N LEU A 197 10.80 2.87 26.32
CA LEU A 197 9.95 3.87 26.97
C LEU A 197 10.12 3.85 28.49
N THR A 198 10.03 5.03 29.09
CA THR A 198 9.91 5.13 30.55
C THR A 198 8.55 4.57 30.99
N PRO A 199 8.41 4.11 32.25
CA PRO A 199 7.13 3.59 32.75
C PRO A 199 5.96 4.58 32.61
N GLU A 200 6.25 5.89 32.72
CA GLU A 200 5.25 6.96 32.59
C GLU A 200 4.79 7.13 31.13
N ASP A 201 5.72 7.09 30.18
CA ASP A 201 5.42 7.17 28.75
C ASP A 201 4.71 5.92 28.24
N TYR A 202 5.09 4.74 28.73
CA TYR A 202 4.37 3.50 28.46
C TYR A 202 2.91 3.56 28.94
N GLY A 203 2.68 4.11 30.14
CA GLY A 203 1.34 4.34 30.68
C GLY A 203 0.51 5.35 29.88
N ALA A 204 1.13 6.33 29.23
CA ALA A 204 0.45 7.25 28.32
C ALA A 204 0.04 6.56 27.01
N VAL A 205 0.91 5.74 26.43
CA VAL A 205 0.65 4.96 25.21
C VAL A 205 -0.49 3.96 25.44
N MET A 206 -0.47 3.21 26.55
CA MET A 206 -1.52 2.24 26.87
C MET A 206 -2.89 2.90 27.11
N ARG A 207 -2.93 4.09 27.73
CA ARG A 207 -4.19 4.85 27.87
C ARG A 207 -4.73 5.32 26.53
N SER A 208 -3.85 5.80 25.63
CA SER A 208 -4.24 6.18 24.27
C SER A 208 -4.81 4.99 23.49
N LEU A 209 -4.21 3.80 23.62
CA LEU A 209 -4.71 2.57 22.99
C LEU A 209 -6.08 2.15 23.55
N ALA A 210 -6.26 2.23 24.87
CA ALA A 210 -7.54 1.91 25.50
C ALA A 210 -8.66 2.86 25.02
N THR A 211 -8.37 4.15 24.87
CA THR A 211 -9.34 5.13 24.32
C THR A 211 -9.69 4.83 22.86
N ILE A 212 -8.72 4.44 22.04
CA ILE A 212 -8.98 4.05 20.65
C ILE A 212 -9.87 2.82 20.60
N TYR A 213 -9.62 1.83 21.47
CA TYR A 213 -10.41 0.61 21.51
C TYR A 213 -11.86 0.87 21.97
N ASP A 214 -12.06 1.74 22.95
CA ASP A 214 -13.40 2.15 23.40
C ASP A 214 -14.17 2.87 22.28
N VAL A 215 -13.54 3.82 21.57
CA VAL A 215 -14.15 4.51 20.43
C VAL A 215 -14.51 3.54 19.29
N LEU A 216 -13.63 2.60 18.96
CA LEU A 216 -13.88 1.59 17.93
C LEU A 216 -14.98 0.59 18.35
N SER A 217 -15.09 0.27 19.64
CA SER A 217 -16.14 -0.63 20.14
C SER A 217 -17.53 0.01 20.11
N ARG A 218 -17.64 1.32 20.34
CA ARG A 218 -18.92 2.05 20.30
C ARG A 218 -19.45 2.30 18.89
N GLN A 219 -18.60 2.26 17.87
CA GLN A 219 -19.00 2.37 16.47
C GLN A 219 -19.51 1.04 15.87
N ARG A 220 -19.53 -0.04 16.67
CA ARG A 220 -19.89 -1.40 16.23
C ARG A 220 -21.29 -1.84 16.66
N THR A 221 -22.01 -1.01 17.42
CA THR A 221 -23.45 -1.09 17.74
C THR A 221 -24.24 -0.12 16.89
#